data_AF-A0A7H8LYH3-F1
#
_entry.id   AF-A0A7H8LYH3-F1
#
_cell.length_a   1.000
_cell.length_b   1.000
_cell.length_c   1.000
_cell.angle_alpha   90.00
_cell.angle_beta   90.00
_cell.angle_gamma   90.00
#
_symmetry.space_group_name_H-M   'P 1'
#
loop_
_entity.id
_entity.type
_entity.pdbx_description
1 polymer ?
#
loop_
_entity_poly.entity_id
_entity_poly.type
_entity_poly.pdbx_seq_one_letter_code
_entity_poly.pdbx_strand_id
1 'polypeptide(L)'
;MPESEEAWSKRLHWLRSAAASLERTRPGEAPEGDVQEHPMRALLAFYEGLAGWEAHDPAEVPRLRDQVRGGGVAGALHEKAARAYLAGYLSETEDLADRGRFDGYRPACEHRSALQLLLDDLADAEPLSEADLDALEDVDEELKEAAEDAPPPHRFQIPSWAPRHHWWWWAPKRTGMSMREYRDRIFAGSLEGVDGSAPGDADWLRCGDEACWCFTAPG
;
A
#
# COMPACT_ATOMS: atom_id res chain seq x y z
N MET A 1 11.49 12.54 -1.64
CA MET A 1 11.57 13.28 -2.91
C MET A 1 10.23 13.15 -3.61
N PRO A 2 9.62 14.24 -4.11
CA PRO A 2 8.42 14.13 -4.93
C PRO A 2 8.72 13.25 -6.16
N GLU A 3 7.75 12.43 -6.55
CA GLU A 3 7.83 11.63 -7.78
C GLU A 3 8.05 12.58 -8.97
N SER A 4 8.90 12.21 -9.93
CA SER A 4 9.02 13.03 -11.14
C SER A 4 7.71 13.00 -11.93
N GLU A 5 7.39 14.07 -12.64
CA GLU A 5 6.18 14.16 -13.49
C GLU A 5 6.10 12.99 -14.50
N GLU A 6 7.26 12.51 -14.96
CA GLU A 6 7.38 11.33 -15.82
C GLU A 6 7.00 10.02 -15.10
N ALA A 7 7.50 9.81 -13.88
CA ALA A 7 7.18 8.62 -13.08
C ALA A 7 5.69 8.59 -12.70
N TRP A 8 5.15 9.74 -12.31
CA TRP A 8 3.73 9.92 -12.06
C TRP A 8 2.88 9.58 -13.29
N SER A 9 3.24 10.13 -14.46
CA SER A 9 2.52 9.88 -15.71
C SER A 9 2.55 8.41 -16.11
N LYS A 10 3.69 7.73 -15.91
CA LYS A 10 3.82 6.28 -16.15
C LYS A 10 2.92 5.48 -15.21
N ARG A 11 2.86 5.83 -13.93
CA ARG A 11 2.02 5.14 -12.94
C ARG A 11 0.54 5.32 -13.24
N LEU A 12 0.09 6.54 -13.53
CA LEU A 12 -1.30 6.80 -13.93
C LEU A 12 -1.67 6.08 -15.22
N HIS A 13 -0.78 6.06 -16.22
CA HIS A 13 -0.99 5.31 -17.45
C HIS A 13 -1.13 3.80 -17.17
N TRP A 14 -0.26 3.25 -16.33
CA TRP A 14 -0.35 1.85 -15.91
C TRP A 14 -1.66 1.55 -15.17
N LEU A 15 -2.07 2.39 -14.21
CA LEU A 15 -3.33 2.23 -13.47
C LEU A 15 -4.55 2.23 -14.39
N ARG A 16 -4.60 3.15 -15.36
CA ARG A 16 -5.67 3.19 -16.37
C ARG A 16 -5.68 1.94 -17.25
N SER A 17 -4.51 1.47 -17.64
CA SER A 17 -4.37 0.25 -18.44
C SER A 17 -4.84 -0.99 -17.66
N ALA A 18 -4.44 -1.10 -16.39
CA ALA A 18 -4.86 -2.17 -15.49
C ALA A 18 -6.38 -2.16 -15.26
N ALA A 19 -6.96 -0.99 -14.96
CA ALA A 19 -8.41 -0.83 -14.79
C ALA A 19 -9.19 -1.25 -16.04
N ALA A 20 -8.75 -0.82 -17.23
CA ALA A 20 -9.37 -1.21 -18.50
C ALA A 20 -9.20 -2.72 -18.82
N SER A 21 -8.13 -3.34 -18.35
CA SER A 21 -7.94 -4.79 -18.47
C SER A 21 -8.92 -5.55 -17.58
N LEU A 22 -9.01 -5.15 -16.30
CA LEU A 22 -9.90 -5.74 -15.31
C LEU A 22 -11.38 -5.57 -15.68
N GLU A 23 -11.77 -4.42 -16.23
CA GLU A 23 -13.13 -4.17 -16.72
C GLU A 23 -13.55 -5.17 -17.82
N ARG A 24 -12.60 -5.58 -18.67
CA ARG A 24 -12.85 -6.52 -19.77
C ARG A 24 -12.84 -7.98 -19.33
N THR A 25 -12.41 -8.28 -18.10
CA THR A 25 -12.44 -9.64 -17.55
C THR A 25 -13.88 -10.13 -17.47
N ARG A 26 -14.13 -11.32 -18.01
CA ARG A 26 -15.42 -12.00 -17.95
C ARG A 26 -15.39 -13.18 -16.99
N PRO A 27 -16.49 -13.48 -16.28
CA PRO A 27 -16.57 -14.67 -15.44
C PRO A 27 -16.36 -15.95 -16.27
N GLY A 28 -15.45 -16.82 -15.84
CA GLY A 28 -15.21 -18.13 -16.46
C GLY A 28 -14.42 -18.13 -17.77
N GLU A 29 -14.03 -16.97 -18.31
CA GLU A 29 -12.98 -16.88 -19.32
C GLU A 29 -11.64 -16.85 -18.58
N ALA A 30 -11.06 -18.01 -18.32
CA ALA A 30 -9.67 -18.07 -17.89
C ALA A 30 -8.82 -17.38 -18.98
N PRO A 31 -7.94 -16.43 -18.64
CA PRO A 31 -7.07 -15.83 -19.64
C PRO A 31 -6.27 -16.96 -20.29
N GLU A 32 -6.37 -17.10 -21.62
CA GLU A 32 -5.51 -17.99 -22.40
C GLU A 32 -4.08 -17.39 -22.39
N GLY A 33 -3.35 -17.59 -21.28
CA GLY A 33 -2.08 -16.91 -21.04
C GLY A 33 -1.44 -17.26 -19.70
N ASP A 34 -0.16 -16.90 -19.57
CA ASP A 34 0.71 -17.15 -18.41
C ASP A 34 0.02 -16.85 -17.06
N VAL A 35 0.48 -17.54 -16.00
CA VAL A 35 0.16 -17.33 -14.56
C VAL A 35 0.39 -15.86 -14.09
N GLN A 36 0.88 -14.99 -14.96
CA GLN A 36 1.02 -13.56 -14.73
C GLN A 36 -0.27 -12.74 -14.98
N GLU A 37 -1.30 -13.30 -15.62
CA GLU A 37 -2.51 -12.55 -16.04
C GLU A 37 -3.77 -12.84 -15.20
N HIS A 38 -3.66 -13.55 -14.06
CA HIS A 38 -4.85 -13.87 -13.27
C HIS A 38 -5.54 -12.59 -12.71
N PRO A 39 -6.89 -12.45 -12.85
CA PRO A 39 -7.61 -11.24 -12.44
C PRO A 39 -7.37 -10.82 -10.99
N MET A 40 -7.36 -11.76 -10.03
CA MET A 40 -7.05 -11.46 -8.63
C MET A 40 -5.67 -10.81 -8.44
N ARG A 41 -4.63 -11.31 -9.12
CA ARG A 41 -3.28 -10.74 -9.03
C ARG A 41 -3.24 -9.32 -9.61
N ALA A 42 -3.87 -9.14 -10.77
CA ALA A 42 -3.97 -7.82 -11.41
C ALA A 42 -4.75 -6.83 -10.54
N LEU A 43 -5.80 -7.30 -9.86
CA LEU A 43 -6.63 -6.52 -8.96
C LEU A 43 -5.86 -6.05 -7.72
N LEU A 44 -5.16 -6.96 -7.04
CA LEU A 44 -4.32 -6.63 -5.88
C LEU A 44 -3.21 -5.65 -6.26
N ALA A 45 -2.51 -5.91 -7.37
CA ALA A 45 -1.48 -5.00 -7.87
C ALA A 45 -2.06 -3.62 -8.22
N PHE A 46 -3.26 -3.56 -8.80
CA PHE A 46 -3.95 -2.30 -9.10
C PHE A 46 -4.25 -1.51 -7.81
N TYR A 47 -4.80 -2.17 -6.79
CA TYR A 47 -5.11 -1.52 -5.52
C TYR A 47 -3.86 -1.10 -4.74
N GLU A 48 -2.80 -1.90 -4.76
CA GLU A 48 -1.49 -1.54 -4.21
C GLU A 48 -0.91 -0.33 -4.95
N GLY A 49 -0.97 -0.34 -6.28
CA GLY A 49 -0.55 0.78 -7.12
C GLY A 49 -1.31 2.06 -6.80
N LEU A 50 -2.62 1.98 -6.50
CA LEU A 50 -3.40 3.11 -5.99
C LEU A 50 -2.94 3.54 -4.59
N ALA A 51 -2.64 2.58 -3.70
CA ALA A 51 -2.18 2.81 -2.32
C ALA A 51 -0.77 3.37 -2.23
N GLY A 52 0.04 3.23 -3.27
CA GLY A 52 1.34 3.91 -3.37
C GLY A 52 1.29 5.23 -4.14
N TRP A 53 0.14 5.64 -4.67
CA TRP A 53 0.04 6.77 -5.61
C TRP A 53 -0.47 8.05 -4.96
N GLU A 54 0.32 9.12 -5.08
CA GLU A 54 -0.11 10.48 -4.77
C GLU A 54 -0.91 11.04 -5.97
N ALA A 55 -2.24 10.99 -5.86
CA ALA A 55 -3.13 11.48 -6.91
C ALA A 55 -3.10 13.02 -6.98
N HIS A 56 -2.55 13.57 -8.08
CA HIS A 56 -2.65 15.01 -8.40
C HIS A 56 -4.10 15.46 -8.62
N ASP A 57 -4.93 14.58 -9.19
CA ASP A 57 -6.38 14.73 -9.27
C ASP A 57 -7.05 13.66 -8.39
N PRO A 58 -7.51 14.00 -7.18
CA PRO A 58 -8.22 13.06 -6.31
C PRO A 58 -9.47 12.45 -6.94
N ALA A 59 -10.04 13.06 -7.99
CA ALA A 59 -11.20 12.52 -8.69
C ALA A 59 -10.87 11.32 -9.60
N GLU A 60 -9.60 11.08 -9.92
CA GLU A 60 -9.19 9.92 -10.71
C GLU A 60 -9.31 8.60 -9.93
N VAL A 61 -9.05 8.63 -8.61
CA VAL A 61 -9.12 7.45 -7.76
C VAL A 61 -10.52 6.80 -7.76
N PRO A 62 -11.62 7.52 -7.47
CA PRO A 62 -12.95 6.91 -7.54
C PRO A 62 -13.33 6.46 -8.94
N ARG A 63 -12.93 7.18 -10.01
CA ARG A 63 -13.18 6.75 -11.40
C ARG A 63 -12.53 5.40 -11.71
N LEU A 64 -11.26 5.23 -11.35
CA LEU A 64 -10.52 3.99 -11.56
C LEU A 64 -11.11 2.83 -10.73
N ARG A 65 -11.50 3.10 -9.48
CA ARG A 65 -12.17 2.10 -8.62
C ARG A 65 -13.51 1.68 -9.19
N ASP A 66 -14.36 2.62 -9.61
CA ASP A 66 -15.68 2.33 -10.18
C ASP A 66 -15.57 1.50 -11.47
N GLN A 67 -14.55 1.76 -12.29
CA GLN A 67 -14.27 0.96 -13.48
C GLN A 67 -13.94 -0.50 -13.16
N VAL A 68 -13.17 -0.75 -12.11
CA VAL A 68 -12.79 -2.11 -11.68
C VAL A 68 -13.94 -2.84 -11.00
N ARG A 69 -14.72 -2.14 -10.15
CA ARG A 69 -15.94 -2.67 -9.50
C ARG A 69 -16.98 -3.18 -10.50
N GLY A 70 -17.14 -2.47 -11.62
CA GLY A 70 -18.09 -2.83 -12.67
C GLY A 70 -17.67 -4.03 -13.53
N GLY A 71 -16.43 -4.51 -13.39
CA GLY A 71 -15.90 -5.62 -14.17
C GLY A 71 -16.43 -6.99 -13.72
N GLY A 72 -16.27 -8.02 -14.58
CA GLY A 72 -16.62 -9.41 -14.26
C GLY A 72 -15.69 -10.09 -13.24
N VAL A 73 -14.84 -9.33 -12.56
CA VAL A 73 -13.78 -9.81 -11.67
C VAL A 73 -14.35 -10.51 -10.43
N ALA A 74 -15.53 -10.10 -9.95
CA ALA A 74 -16.22 -10.72 -8.82
C ALA A 74 -16.42 -12.24 -9.00
N GLY A 75 -16.76 -12.66 -10.22
CA GLY A 75 -16.95 -14.09 -10.52
C GLY A 75 -15.65 -14.90 -10.48
N ALA A 76 -14.50 -14.25 -10.66
CA ALA A 76 -13.19 -14.90 -10.64
C ALA A 76 -12.58 -15.02 -9.24
N LEU A 77 -13.14 -14.36 -8.20
CA LEU A 77 -12.55 -14.31 -6.86
C LEU A 77 -12.54 -15.67 -6.13
N HIS A 78 -13.51 -16.54 -6.44
CA HIS A 78 -13.67 -17.83 -5.78
C HIS A 78 -12.91 -18.98 -6.47
N GLU A 79 -12.25 -18.71 -7.59
CA GLU A 79 -11.44 -19.72 -8.26
C GLU A 79 -10.26 -20.13 -7.39
N LYS A 80 -9.87 -21.40 -7.44
CA LYS A 80 -8.75 -21.92 -6.64
C LYS A 80 -7.45 -21.11 -6.85
N ALA A 81 -7.21 -20.67 -8.08
CA ALA A 81 -6.05 -19.83 -8.40
C ALA A 81 -6.14 -18.46 -7.73
N ALA A 82 -7.31 -17.81 -7.76
CA ALA A 82 -7.56 -16.54 -7.06
C ALA A 82 -7.25 -16.63 -5.57
N ARG A 83 -7.73 -17.70 -4.93
CA ARG A 83 -7.49 -17.97 -3.50
C ARG A 83 -6.00 -18.16 -3.19
N ALA A 84 -5.25 -18.80 -4.08
CA ALA A 84 -3.81 -18.95 -3.93
C ALA A 84 -3.05 -17.60 -4.04
N TYR A 85 -3.46 -16.70 -4.94
CA TYR A 85 -2.87 -15.36 -5.02
C TYR A 85 -3.18 -14.53 -3.78
N LEU A 86 -4.43 -14.57 -3.30
CA LEU A 86 -4.82 -13.83 -2.10
C LEU A 86 -4.04 -14.30 -0.88
N ALA A 87 -3.93 -15.61 -0.68
CA ALA A 87 -3.14 -16.19 0.40
C ALA A 87 -1.66 -15.79 0.32
N GLY A 88 -1.07 -15.80 -0.88
CA GLY A 88 0.31 -15.33 -1.08
C GLY A 88 0.48 -13.84 -0.76
N TYR A 89 -0.49 -13.01 -1.14
CA TYR A 89 -0.49 -11.59 -0.86
C TYR A 89 -0.65 -11.27 0.64
N LEU A 90 -1.49 -12.02 1.35
CA LEU A 90 -1.63 -11.92 2.81
C LEU A 90 -0.33 -12.30 3.50
N SER A 91 0.27 -13.44 3.14
CA SER A 91 1.57 -13.86 3.68
C SER A 91 2.68 -12.84 3.43
N GLU A 92 2.73 -12.21 2.25
CA GLU A 92 3.68 -11.11 1.99
C GLU A 92 3.36 -9.87 2.84
N THR A 93 2.09 -9.59 3.10
CA THR A 93 1.66 -8.48 3.96
C THR A 93 2.08 -8.70 5.41
N GLU A 94 1.95 -9.92 5.92
CA GLU A 94 2.45 -10.34 7.24
C GLU A 94 3.97 -10.14 7.33
N ASP A 95 4.74 -10.67 6.37
CA ASP A 95 6.20 -10.52 6.33
C ASP A 95 6.64 -9.03 6.34
N LEU A 96 5.88 -8.16 5.67
CA LEU A 96 6.12 -6.71 5.65
C LEU A 96 5.74 -6.05 6.99
N ALA A 97 4.64 -6.47 7.62
CA ALA A 97 4.21 -5.98 8.93
C ALA A 97 5.22 -6.35 10.02
N ASP A 98 5.71 -7.59 10.03
CA ASP A 98 6.76 -8.08 10.93
C ASP A 98 8.06 -7.25 10.79
N ARG A 99 8.40 -6.89 9.55
CA ARG A 99 9.52 -6.00 9.23
C ARG A 99 9.21 -4.52 9.46
N GLY A 100 8.04 -4.18 10.00
CA GLY A 100 7.55 -2.83 10.16
C GLY A 100 8.48 -1.92 10.96
N ARG A 101 9.21 -2.46 11.94
CA ARG A 101 10.21 -1.68 12.72
C ARG A 101 11.43 -1.23 11.88
N PHE A 102 11.58 -1.81 10.69
CA PHE A 102 12.66 -1.60 9.73
C PHE A 102 12.12 -0.94 8.45
N ASP A 103 12.24 -1.61 7.30
CA ASP A 103 11.86 -1.14 5.98
C ASP A 103 10.47 -1.62 5.54
N GLY A 104 9.79 -2.44 6.36
CA GLY A 104 8.52 -3.06 6.02
C GLY A 104 7.28 -2.19 6.23
N TYR A 105 7.35 -1.14 7.05
CA TYR A 105 6.12 -0.46 7.53
C TYR A 105 5.29 0.17 6.41
N ARG A 106 5.96 0.93 5.54
CA ARG A 106 5.28 1.61 4.43
C ARG A 106 4.73 0.59 3.42
N PRO A 107 5.52 -0.37 2.92
CA PRO A 107 4.98 -1.43 2.07
C PRO A 107 3.79 -2.16 2.70
N ALA A 108 3.84 -2.48 4.00
CA ALA A 108 2.72 -3.10 4.72
C ALA A 108 1.47 -2.20 4.71
N CYS A 109 1.62 -0.88 4.86
CA CYS A 109 0.51 0.07 4.73
C CYS A 109 -0.10 0.08 3.33
N GLU A 110 0.72 -0.04 2.28
CA GLU A 110 0.28 -0.11 0.88
C GLU A 110 -0.52 -1.40 0.65
N HIS A 111 0.01 -2.55 1.07
CA HIS A 111 -0.65 -3.86 0.97
C HIS A 111 -1.94 -3.92 1.79
N ARG A 112 -1.91 -3.45 3.04
CA ARG A 112 -3.08 -3.43 3.92
C ARG A 112 -4.20 -2.54 3.38
N SER A 113 -3.83 -1.42 2.74
CA SER A 113 -4.79 -0.58 2.02
C SER A 113 -5.34 -1.27 0.78
N ALA A 114 -4.52 -2.04 0.05
CA ALA A 114 -4.99 -2.80 -1.11
C ALA A 114 -6.04 -3.85 -0.71
N LEU A 115 -5.80 -4.57 0.40
CA LEU A 115 -6.75 -5.52 0.98
C LEU A 115 -8.03 -4.84 1.47
N GLN A 116 -7.93 -3.65 2.09
CA GLN A 116 -9.12 -2.88 2.48
C GLN A 116 -9.93 -2.42 1.27
N LEU A 117 -9.26 -1.95 0.21
CA LEU A 117 -9.94 -1.56 -1.03
C LEU A 117 -10.64 -2.75 -1.68
N LEU A 118 -10.02 -3.93 -1.67
CA LEU A 118 -10.65 -5.18 -2.14
C LEU A 118 -11.93 -5.50 -1.36
N LEU A 119 -11.88 -5.43 -0.02
CA LEU A 119 -13.04 -5.61 0.86
C LEU A 119 -14.15 -4.59 0.55
N ASP A 120 -13.79 -3.32 0.46
CA ASP A 120 -14.75 -2.23 0.27
C ASP A 120 -15.42 -2.29 -1.11
N ASP A 121 -14.63 -2.59 -2.15
CA ASP A 121 -15.08 -2.54 -3.54
C ASP A 121 -15.85 -3.78 -3.95
N LEU A 122 -15.54 -4.94 -3.37
CA LEU A 122 -16.13 -6.23 -3.72
C LEU A 122 -16.84 -6.90 -2.54
N ALA A 123 -17.32 -6.14 -1.56
CA ALA A 123 -17.99 -6.66 -0.35
C ALA A 123 -19.09 -7.69 -0.66
N ASP A 124 -19.93 -7.42 -1.67
CA ASP A 124 -21.03 -8.30 -2.09
C ASP A 124 -20.56 -9.67 -2.63
N ALA A 125 -19.29 -9.77 -3.04
CA ALA A 125 -18.68 -10.99 -3.55
C ALA A 125 -17.90 -11.76 -2.46
N GLU A 126 -17.91 -11.30 -1.21
CA GLU A 126 -17.24 -11.97 -0.07
C GLU A 126 -15.81 -12.44 -0.44
N PRO A 127 -14.89 -11.50 -0.78
CA PRO A 127 -13.60 -11.85 -1.37
C PRO A 127 -12.67 -12.60 -0.43
N LEU A 128 -12.87 -12.44 0.88
CA LEU A 128 -12.08 -13.00 1.97
C LEU A 128 -12.93 -13.99 2.77
N SER A 129 -12.35 -15.14 3.08
CA SER A 129 -12.94 -16.11 4.02
C SER A 129 -12.62 -15.75 5.46
N GLU A 130 -13.30 -16.38 6.41
CA GLU A 130 -13.03 -16.23 7.86
C GLU A 130 -11.53 -16.37 8.20
N ALA A 131 -10.87 -17.41 7.69
CA ALA A 131 -9.43 -17.60 7.91
C ALA A 131 -8.55 -16.48 7.31
N ASP A 132 -9.00 -15.80 6.26
CA ASP A 132 -8.25 -14.65 5.73
C ASP A 132 -8.47 -13.39 6.57
N LEU A 133 -9.66 -13.26 7.19
CA LEU A 133 -9.97 -12.17 8.11
C LEU A 133 -9.17 -12.31 9.40
N ASP A 134 -9.04 -13.53 9.92
CA ASP A 134 -8.17 -13.83 11.06
C ASP A 134 -6.71 -13.44 10.77
N ALA A 135 -6.19 -13.82 9.59
CA ALA A 135 -4.84 -13.42 9.15
C ALA A 135 -4.70 -11.88 9.02
N LEU A 136 -5.76 -11.19 8.58
CA LEU A 136 -5.76 -9.73 8.50
C LEU A 136 -5.78 -9.07 9.89
N GLU A 137 -6.41 -9.69 10.89
CA GLU A 137 -6.33 -9.25 12.28
C GLU A 137 -4.90 -9.39 12.82
N ASP A 138 -4.22 -10.51 12.54
CA ASP A 138 -2.81 -10.70 12.90
C ASP A 138 -1.91 -9.62 12.28
N VAL A 139 -2.10 -9.30 11.00
CA VAL A 139 -1.42 -8.17 10.32
C VAL A 139 -1.68 -6.84 11.03
N ASP A 140 -2.92 -6.59 11.45
CA ASP A 140 -3.29 -5.35 12.15
C ASP A 140 -2.67 -5.29 13.55
N GLU A 141 -2.42 -6.42 14.21
CA GLU A 141 -1.69 -6.49 15.47
C GLU A 141 -0.19 -6.18 15.26
N GLU A 142 0.46 -6.83 14.30
CA GLU A 142 1.87 -6.59 13.96
C GLU A 142 2.12 -5.14 13.54
N LEU A 143 1.20 -4.54 12.75
CA LEU A 143 1.30 -3.13 12.39
C LEU A 143 1.17 -2.17 13.58
N LYS A 144 0.36 -2.50 14.59
CA LYS A 144 0.28 -1.71 15.84
C LYS A 144 1.58 -1.80 16.61
N GLU A 145 2.11 -3.01 16.77
CA GLU A 145 3.38 -3.23 17.46
C GLU A 145 4.55 -2.54 16.76
N ALA A 146 4.60 -2.61 15.44
CA ALA A 146 5.62 -1.96 14.65
C ALA A 146 5.52 -0.43 14.68
N ALA A 147 4.30 0.12 14.78
CA ALA A 147 4.07 1.58 14.80
C ALA A 147 4.77 2.30 15.96
N GLU A 148 4.92 1.64 17.11
CA GLU A 148 5.62 2.20 18.28
C GLU A 148 7.09 2.55 17.95
N ASP A 149 7.70 1.77 17.06
CA ASP A 149 9.11 1.88 16.71
C ASP A 149 9.37 2.42 15.31
N ALA A 150 8.40 2.34 14.40
CA ALA A 150 8.55 2.77 13.02
C ALA A 150 8.63 4.30 12.91
N PRO A 151 9.44 4.84 11.99
CA PRO A 151 9.36 6.24 11.64
C PRO A 151 8.01 6.52 10.96
N PRO A 152 7.36 7.67 11.22
CA PRO A 152 6.16 8.06 10.49
C PRO A 152 6.43 8.14 8.98
N PRO A 153 5.51 7.71 8.11
CA PRO A 153 5.62 7.97 6.68
C PRO A 153 5.70 9.46 6.38
N HIS A 154 6.39 9.85 5.31
CA HIS A 154 6.33 11.22 4.83
C HIS A 154 4.91 11.55 4.33
N ARG A 155 4.43 12.80 4.44
CA ARG A 155 3.07 13.17 3.97
C ARG A 155 2.79 12.78 2.51
N PHE A 156 3.78 13.00 1.63
CA PHE A 156 3.76 12.62 0.21
C PHE A 156 3.82 11.09 -0.04
N GLN A 157 4.04 10.30 1.01
CA GLN A 157 3.95 8.83 0.95
C GLN A 157 2.57 8.33 1.41
N ILE A 158 1.80 9.15 2.12
CA ILE A 158 0.41 8.82 2.45
C ILE A 158 -0.46 9.21 1.26
N PRO A 159 -1.27 8.29 0.71
CA PRO A 159 -2.17 8.64 -0.38
C PRO A 159 -3.14 9.73 0.05
N SER A 160 -3.28 10.76 -0.79
CA SER A 160 -4.20 11.88 -0.54
C SER A 160 -5.67 11.45 -0.43
N TRP A 161 -6.00 10.27 -0.96
CA TRP A 161 -7.33 9.67 -0.91
C TRP A 161 -7.54 8.75 0.31
N ALA A 162 -6.47 8.36 1.02
CA ALA A 162 -6.57 7.37 2.09
C ALA A 162 -7.58 7.81 3.15
N PRO A 163 -8.63 7.02 3.44
CA PRO A 163 -9.63 7.40 4.42
C PRO A 163 -9.06 7.25 5.83
N ARG A 164 -9.65 7.98 6.79
CA ARG A 164 -9.17 8.01 8.19
C ARG A 164 -9.19 6.65 8.89
N HIS A 165 -10.03 5.72 8.43
CA HIS A 165 -10.07 4.38 9.01
C HIS A 165 -8.91 3.49 8.56
N HIS A 166 -8.09 3.92 7.58
CA HIS A 166 -6.78 3.32 7.29
C HIS A 166 -5.75 3.80 8.32
N TRP A 167 -6.03 3.54 9.59
CA TRP A 167 -5.33 4.10 10.75
C TRP A 167 -3.81 3.84 10.70
N TRP A 168 -3.38 2.73 10.07
CA TRP A 168 -1.99 2.32 9.93
C TRP A 168 -1.10 3.39 9.27
N TRP A 169 -1.65 4.23 8.37
CA TRP A 169 -0.88 5.32 7.77
C TRP A 169 -0.45 6.40 8.77
N TRP A 170 -1.18 6.56 9.87
CA TRP A 170 -0.95 7.60 10.89
C TRP A 170 -0.54 7.04 12.26
N ALA A 171 -0.43 5.72 12.37
CA ALA A 171 -0.11 5.05 13.63
C ALA A 171 1.30 5.35 14.13
N PRO A 172 2.36 5.35 13.30
CA PRO A 172 3.69 5.62 13.80
C PRO A 172 3.85 7.08 14.22
N LYS A 173 4.34 7.30 15.44
CA LYS A 173 4.52 8.64 16.03
C LYS A 173 5.96 8.92 16.45
N ARG A 174 6.89 8.00 16.18
CA ARG A 174 8.29 8.11 16.61
C ARG A 174 9.05 9.15 15.78
N THR A 175 9.02 10.40 16.25
CA THR A 175 9.73 11.53 15.62
C THR A 175 11.10 11.81 16.23
N GLY A 176 11.43 11.21 17.38
CA GLY A 176 12.70 11.40 18.09
C GLY A 176 13.90 10.62 17.53
N MET A 177 13.76 9.98 16.37
CA MET A 177 14.78 9.11 15.78
C MET A 177 15.93 9.93 15.16
N SER A 178 17.17 9.49 15.37
CA SER A 178 18.32 10.09 14.67
C SER A 178 18.36 9.66 13.20
N MET A 179 18.99 10.46 12.34
CA MET A 179 19.13 10.10 10.92
C MET A 179 19.95 8.84 10.66
N ARG A 180 20.94 8.59 11.51
CA ARG A 180 21.72 7.37 11.46
C ARG A 180 20.82 6.17 11.76
N GLU A 181 20.05 6.25 12.85
CA GLU A 181 19.11 5.19 13.24
C GLU A 181 18.04 4.95 12.16
N TYR A 182 17.48 6.01 11.57
CA TYR A 182 16.54 5.90 10.46
C TYR A 182 17.14 5.14 9.27
N ARG A 183 18.35 5.52 8.84
CA ARG A 183 19.02 4.85 7.71
C ARG A 183 19.40 3.41 8.04
N ASP A 184 19.88 3.15 9.25
CA ASP A 184 20.23 1.79 9.68
C ASP A 184 19.02 0.85 9.60
N ARG A 185 17.83 1.35 9.93
CA ARG A 185 16.57 0.59 9.87
C ARG A 185 16.03 0.40 8.46
N ILE A 186 16.02 1.46 7.65
CA ILE A 186 15.52 1.40 6.27
C ILE A 186 16.47 0.61 5.34
N PHE A 187 17.77 0.60 5.63
CA PHE A 187 18.79 -0.02 4.76
C PHE A 187 19.53 -1.20 5.40
N ALA A 188 18.98 -1.79 6.48
CA ALA A 188 19.52 -2.98 7.15
C ALA A 188 21.05 -2.96 7.36
N GLY A 189 21.59 -1.83 7.83
CA GLY A 189 22.99 -1.71 8.27
C GLY A 189 24.08 -1.53 7.20
N SER A 190 23.77 -1.36 5.91
CA SER A 190 24.80 -0.98 4.91
C SER A 190 24.99 0.53 4.84
N LEU A 191 25.68 1.10 5.84
CA LEU A 191 26.21 2.46 5.80
C LEU A 191 27.72 2.51 5.52
N GLU A 192 28.36 1.38 5.18
CA GLU A 192 29.76 1.35 4.75
C GLU A 192 29.91 2.13 3.43
N GLY A 193 30.22 3.42 3.54
CA GLY A 193 30.51 4.31 2.41
C GLY A 193 29.82 5.68 2.44
N VAL A 194 28.89 5.93 3.37
CA VAL A 194 28.26 7.26 3.48
C VAL A 194 28.84 8.01 4.66
N ASP A 195 30.04 8.56 4.46
CA ASP A 195 30.65 9.56 5.36
C ASP A 195 29.94 10.91 5.18
N GLY A 196 28.67 10.97 5.56
CA GLY A 196 27.83 12.16 5.50
C GLY A 196 27.81 12.84 6.86
N SER A 197 28.82 13.65 7.15
CA SER A 197 28.86 14.56 8.32
C SER A 197 27.87 15.73 8.22
N ALA A 198 26.82 15.62 7.40
CA ALA A 198 25.79 16.65 7.23
C ALA A 198 24.43 16.04 7.59
N PRO A 199 23.57 16.73 8.34
CA PRO A 199 22.19 16.29 8.54
C PRO A 199 21.54 16.18 7.16
N GLY A 200 21.33 14.94 6.70
CA GLY A 200 20.49 14.70 5.53
C GLY A 200 19.07 15.13 5.84
N ASP A 201 18.39 15.70 4.85
CA ASP A 201 17.09 16.38 4.93
C ASP A 201 15.91 15.51 5.41
N ALA A 202 15.95 14.99 6.64
CA ALA A 202 14.73 14.61 7.36
C ALA A 202 14.22 15.78 8.21
N ASP A 203 14.31 16.99 7.67
CA ASP A 203 13.68 18.17 8.26
C ASP A 203 12.16 17.98 8.43
N TRP A 204 11.52 17.06 7.68
CA TRP A 204 10.11 16.70 7.85
C TRP A 204 9.80 15.92 9.15
N LEU A 205 10.81 15.32 9.80
CA LEU A 205 10.67 14.73 11.15
C LEU A 205 10.78 15.80 12.25
N ARG A 206 11.30 17.00 11.93
CA ARG A 206 11.44 18.10 12.89
C ARG A 206 10.14 18.90 12.95
N CYS A 207 9.58 18.99 14.16
CA CYS A 207 8.44 19.83 14.46
C CYS A 207 8.77 21.32 14.25
N GLY A 208 8.06 22.01 13.36
CA GLY A 208 8.20 23.48 13.19
C GLY A 208 7.92 24.09 11.81
N ASP A 209 7.75 23.30 10.74
CA ASP A 209 7.41 23.80 9.40
C ASP A 209 6.02 23.29 8.93
N GLU A 210 5.41 23.96 7.95
CA GLU A 210 4.19 23.49 7.25
C GLU A 210 4.42 22.14 6.53
N ALA A 211 5.68 21.70 6.44
CA ALA A 211 6.11 20.39 5.97
C ALA A 211 6.22 19.31 7.08
N CYS A 212 5.99 19.65 8.35
CA CYS A 212 6.07 18.70 9.48
C CYS A 212 4.94 17.66 9.45
N TRP A 213 5.28 16.39 9.72
CA TRP A 213 4.32 15.30 10.01
C TRP A 213 3.23 15.69 11.03
N CYS A 214 3.61 16.45 12.05
CA CYS A 214 2.77 16.90 13.16
C CYS A 214 1.64 17.87 12.77
N PHE A 215 1.71 18.52 11.60
CA PHE A 215 0.76 19.56 11.22
C PHE A 215 -0.58 19.00 10.72
N THR A 216 -0.59 17.76 10.19
CA THR A 216 -1.78 17.12 9.61
C THR A 216 -2.18 15.81 10.28
N ALA A 217 -1.40 15.32 11.24
CA ALA A 217 -1.80 14.19 12.06
C ALA A 217 -3.11 14.56 12.79
N PRO A 218 -4.15 13.70 12.77
CA PRO A 218 -5.33 13.92 13.60
C PRO A 218 -4.89 14.05 15.06
N GLY A 219 -5.31 15.12 15.73
CA GLY A 219 -5.17 15.28 17.18
C GLY A 219 -5.98 14.25 17.95
#